data_AF-A0A9E0XVN1-F1
#
_entry.id   AF-A0A9E0XVN1-F1
#
_cell.length_a   1.000
_cell.length_b   1.000
_cell.length_c   1.000
_cell.angle_alpha   90.00
_cell.angle_beta   90.00
_cell.angle_gamma   90.00
#
_symmetry.space_group_name_H-M   'P 1'
#
loop_
_entity.id
_entity.type
_entity.pdbx_description
1 polymer ?
#
loop_
_entity_poly.entity_id
_entity_poly.type
_entity_poly.pdbx_seq_one_letter_code
_entity_poly.pdbx_strand_id
1 'polypeptide(L)'
;MSAGEVQPFERMHTHKFFDLADYYSRLVPVPQYTDFDEQLSRTVLFSDYTDRIYSSVEYGSYGFFDVRTCCGLSTYIPQPGLPSHNEAYRSTAWALATGAGGQ
;
A
#
# COMPACT_ATOMS: atom_id res chain seq x y z
N MET A 1 11.96 6.90 -3.51
CA MET A 1 11.54 5.89 -2.52
C MET A 1 11.44 4.55 -3.23
N SER A 2 11.91 3.46 -2.60
CA SER A 2 11.71 2.11 -3.12
C SER A 2 10.43 1.51 -2.51
N ALA A 3 9.59 0.85 -3.31
CA ALA A 3 8.39 0.17 -2.81
C ALA A 3 8.72 -0.89 -1.73
N GLY A 4 9.94 -1.43 -1.72
CA GLY A 4 10.38 -2.44 -0.73
C GLY A 4 10.52 -1.94 0.71
N GLU A 5 10.47 -0.62 0.95
CA GLU A 5 10.56 -0.03 2.30
C GLU A 5 9.19 0.16 2.96
N VAL A 6 8.12 0.03 2.17
CA VAL A 6 6.73 0.15 2.61
C VAL A 6 6.24 -1.22 3.05
N GLN A 7 5.52 -1.29 4.17
CA GLN A 7 4.91 -2.51 4.67
C GLN A 7 4.02 -3.17 3.60
N PRO A 8 4.32 -4.40 3.14
CA PRO A 8 3.43 -5.14 2.26
C PRO A 8 2.34 -5.87 3.06
N PHE A 9 1.24 -6.21 2.41
CA PHE A 9 0.17 -7.06 2.97
C PHE A 9 0.09 -8.44 2.31
N GLU A 10 1.04 -8.76 1.43
CA GLU A 10 1.23 -10.10 0.89
C GLU A 10 2.71 -10.41 0.66
N ARG A 11 3.03 -11.67 0.37
CA ARG A 11 4.41 -12.15 0.20
C ARG A 11 4.75 -12.63 -1.21
N MET A 12 4.11 -12.09 -2.24
CA MET A 12 4.43 -12.37 -3.64
C MET A 12 5.86 -11.93 -3.98
N HIS A 13 6.43 -12.47 -5.06
CA HIS A 13 7.78 -12.10 -5.53
C HIS A 13 7.94 -10.60 -5.82
N THR A 14 6.85 -9.95 -6.19
CA THR A 14 6.76 -8.50 -6.31
C THR A 14 5.50 -8.07 -5.58
N HIS A 15 5.59 -7.17 -4.62
CA HIS A 15 4.43 -6.78 -3.85
C HIS A 15 3.51 -5.84 -4.64
N LYS A 16 2.20 -5.95 -4.44
CA LYS A 16 1.16 -5.10 -5.07
C LYS A 16 0.31 -4.37 -4.04
N PHE A 17 0.19 -4.91 -2.83
CA PHE A 17 -0.62 -4.32 -1.77
C PHE A 17 0.29 -3.86 -0.64
N PHE A 18 0.32 -2.55 -0.43
CA PHE A 18 1.14 -1.89 0.57
C PHE A 18 0.28 -1.11 1.55
N ASP A 19 0.73 -0.94 2.78
CA ASP A 19 0.06 -0.08 3.75
C ASP A 19 -0.01 1.37 3.24
N LEU A 20 -1.23 1.92 3.20
CA LEU A 20 -1.47 3.25 2.64
C LEU A 20 -0.82 4.37 3.47
N ALA A 21 -0.89 4.31 4.79
CA ALA A 21 -0.30 5.32 5.67
C ALA A 21 1.23 5.26 5.67
N ASP A 22 1.79 4.05 5.69
CA ASP A 22 3.24 3.81 5.60
C ASP A 22 3.80 4.33 4.28
N TYR A 23 3.04 4.19 3.17
CA TYR A 23 3.38 4.80 1.90
C TYR A 23 3.37 6.33 1.96
N TYR A 24 2.27 6.92 2.43
CA TYR A 24 2.12 8.38 2.47
C TYR A 24 3.13 9.05 3.40
N SER A 25 3.43 8.46 4.56
CA SER A 25 4.41 9.00 5.53
C SER A 25 5.82 9.17 4.95
N ARG A 26 6.15 8.43 3.89
CA ARG A 26 7.42 8.53 3.17
C ARG A 26 7.34 9.40 1.93
N LEU A 27 6.14 9.65 1.41
CA LEU A 27 5.92 10.41 0.18
C LEU A 27 5.90 11.91 0.44
N VAL A 28 5.36 12.33 1.57
CA VAL A 28 5.10 13.74 1.89
C VAL A 28 5.80 14.21 3.17
N PRO A 29 6.07 15.51 3.34
CA PRO A 29 6.58 16.07 4.60
C PRO A 29 5.59 15.88 5.77
N VAL A 30 6.13 15.91 7.00
CA VAL A 30 5.37 15.69 8.24
C VAL A 30 4.05 16.49 8.33
N PRO A 31 4.00 17.81 8.04
CA PRO A 31 2.72 18.54 8.12
C PRO A 31 1.64 17.99 7.19
N GLN A 32 2.00 17.61 5.96
CA GLN A 32 1.04 17.03 5.00
C GLN A 32 0.64 15.62 5.41
N TYR A 33 1.55 14.86 6.02
CA TYR A 33 1.23 13.55 6.56
C TYR A 33 0.28 13.64 7.74
N THR A 34 0.44 14.62 8.63
CA THR A 34 -0.47 14.85 9.76
C THR A 34 -1.90 15.10 9.27
N ASP A 35 -2.08 15.99 8.29
CA ASP A 35 -3.41 16.25 7.70
C ASP A 35 -4.02 14.99 7.07
N PHE A 36 -3.18 14.20 6.39
CA PHE A 36 -3.57 12.92 5.80
C PHE A 36 -4.00 11.91 6.88
N ASP A 37 -3.21 11.73 7.93
CA ASP A 37 -3.47 10.78 9.03
C ASP A 37 -4.76 11.14 9.79
N GLU A 38 -4.99 12.42 10.04
CA GLU A 38 -6.25 12.88 10.62
C GLU A 38 -7.45 12.53 9.72
N GLN A 39 -7.36 12.73 8.41
CA GLN A 39 -8.43 12.37 7.49
C GLN A 39 -8.59 10.84 7.36
N LEU A 40 -7.50 10.09 7.45
CA LEU A 40 -7.53 8.64 7.44
C LEU A 40 -8.28 8.11 8.67
N SER A 41 -8.09 8.71 9.85
CA SER A 41 -8.80 8.32 11.08
C SER A 41 -10.33 8.50 10.98
N ARG A 42 -10.80 9.45 10.15
CA ARG A 42 -12.22 9.66 9.85
C ARG A 42 -12.75 8.69 8.79
N THR A 43 -11.86 8.08 8.02
CA THR A 43 -12.18 7.18 6.91
C THR A 43 -12.16 5.71 7.36
N VAL A 44 -11.15 5.33 8.15
CA VAL A 44 -10.98 4.00 8.75
C VAL A 44 -11.28 4.11 10.24
N LEU A 45 -12.55 3.91 10.61
CA LEU A 45 -13.00 4.08 11.99
C LEU A 45 -12.47 3.02 12.95
N PHE A 46 -12.06 1.86 12.43
CA PHE A 46 -11.49 0.77 13.20
C PHE A 46 -10.53 -0.04 12.33
N SER A 47 -9.37 -0.35 12.87
CA SER A 47 -8.45 -1.35 12.33
C SER A 47 -7.73 -2.04 13.49
N ASP A 48 -7.42 -3.32 13.29
CA ASP A 48 -6.62 -4.13 14.22
C ASP A 48 -5.91 -5.21 13.40
N TYR A 49 -4.79 -5.72 13.89
CA TYR A 49 -3.99 -6.71 13.17
C TYR A 49 -3.14 -7.56 14.12
N THR A 50 -2.92 -8.81 13.72
CA THR A 50 -1.96 -9.69 14.39
C THR A 50 -0.54 -9.31 14.02
N ASP A 51 0.44 -9.65 14.87
CA ASP A 51 1.88 -9.40 14.64
C ASP A 51 2.38 -9.94 13.29
N ARG A 52 1.67 -10.91 12.69
CA ARG A 52 2.05 -11.58 11.44
C ARG A 52 0.86 -11.79 10.52
N ILE A 53 1.08 -11.66 9.21
CA ILE A 53 0.11 -12.03 8.16
C ILE A 53 0.57 -13.35 7.52
N TYR A 54 -0.38 -14.26 7.28
CA TYR A 54 -0.14 -15.43 6.44
C TYR A 54 -0.41 -15.07 4.98
N SER A 55 0.55 -15.34 4.09
CA SER A 55 0.35 -15.20 2.64
C SER A 55 0.57 -16.54 1.95
N SER A 56 -0.40 -16.95 1.14
CA SER A 56 -0.18 -17.96 0.10
C SER A 56 0.49 -17.29 -1.10
N VAL A 57 1.55 -17.90 -1.62
CA VAL A 57 2.19 -17.43 -2.87
C VAL A 57 2.02 -18.47 -3.97
N GLU A 58 2.28 -18.03 -5.20
CA GLU A 58 2.28 -18.87 -6.39
C GLU A 58 3.17 -20.12 -6.19
N TYR A 59 2.74 -21.27 -6.72
CA TYR A 59 3.44 -22.55 -6.63
C TYR A 59 3.55 -23.18 -5.23
N GLY A 60 2.60 -22.86 -4.34
CA GLY A 60 2.40 -23.62 -3.09
C GLY A 60 3.40 -23.30 -1.98
N SER A 61 4.24 -22.28 -2.15
CA SER A 61 4.94 -21.70 -1.01
C SER A 61 3.95 -20.85 -0.20
N TYR A 62 4.10 -20.87 1.11
CA TYR A 62 3.27 -20.11 2.03
C TYR A 62 4.07 -19.80 3.28
N GLY A 63 3.72 -18.71 3.95
CA GLY A 63 4.37 -18.39 5.21
C GLY A 63 3.85 -17.15 5.87
N PHE A 64 4.09 -17.11 7.18
CA PHE A 64 3.90 -15.90 7.97
C PHE A 64 5.05 -14.93 7.74
N PHE A 65 4.73 -13.63 7.72
CA PHE A 65 5.68 -12.53 7.76
C PHE A 65 5.18 -11.45 8.69
N ASP A 66 6.09 -10.65 9.22
CA ASP A 66 5.80 -9.73 10.31
C ASP A 66 5.16 -8.43 9.79
N VAL A 67 4.27 -7.86 10.59
CA VAL A 67 3.57 -6.60 10.31
C VAL A 67 4.11 -5.51 11.22
N ARG A 68 4.74 -4.49 10.63
CA ARG A 68 5.28 -3.35 11.39
C ARG A 68 4.26 -2.23 11.60
N THR A 69 3.30 -2.12 10.69
CA THR A 69 2.24 -1.11 10.72
C THR A 69 1.04 -1.63 9.91
N CYS A 70 -0.17 -1.19 10.26
CA CYS A 70 -1.37 -1.45 9.49
C CYS A 70 -2.39 -0.33 9.76
N CYS A 71 -2.74 0.43 8.73
CA CYS A 71 -3.79 1.44 8.77
C CYS A 71 -5.15 0.91 8.30
N GLY A 72 -5.26 -0.40 8.05
CA GLY A 72 -6.50 -1.05 7.61
C GLY A 72 -6.82 -0.92 6.11
N LEU A 73 -6.05 -0.14 5.34
CA LEU A 73 -6.22 0.01 3.90
C LEU A 73 -4.91 -0.23 3.14
N SER A 74 -5.03 -0.92 2.00
CA SER A 74 -3.91 -1.10 1.08
C SER A 74 -3.92 -0.06 -0.04
N THR A 75 -2.75 0.24 -0.59
CA THR A 75 -2.58 0.97 -1.85
C THR A 75 -1.63 0.25 -2.80
N TYR A 76 -1.74 0.55 -4.10
CA TYR A 76 -0.79 0.13 -5.11
C TYR A 76 0.27 1.22 -5.33
N ILE A 77 1.53 0.82 -5.36
CA ILE A 77 2.65 1.69 -5.71
C ILE A 77 3.09 1.32 -7.14
N PRO A 78 3.08 2.27 -8.10
CA PRO A 78 3.59 2.02 -9.44
C PRO A 78 5.06 1.58 -9.43
N GLN A 79 5.36 0.51 -10.16
CA GLN A 79 6.67 -0.15 -10.15
C GLN A 79 7.20 -0.35 -11.58
N PRO A 80 8.48 -0.03 -11.89
CA PRO A 80 9.02 -0.16 -13.24
C PRO A 80 8.88 -1.57 -13.86
N GLY A 81 8.92 -2.62 -13.04
CA GLY A 81 8.79 -4.01 -13.48
C GLY A 81 7.37 -4.49 -13.75
N LEU A 82 6.33 -3.65 -13.54
CA LEU A 82 4.93 -4.04 -13.69
C LEU A 82 4.15 -3.06 -14.61
N PRO A 83 4.58 -2.85 -15.88
CA PRO A 83 4.00 -1.83 -16.75
C PRO A 83 2.48 -1.98 -16.97
N SER A 84 2.00 -3.22 -17.13
CA SER A 84 0.56 -3.49 -17.29
C SER A 84 -0.26 -3.14 -16.05
N HIS A 85 0.29 -3.35 -14.85
CA HIS A 85 -0.38 -3.00 -13.60
C HIS A 85 -0.36 -1.48 -13.37
N ASN A 86 0.74 -0.81 -13.74
CA ASN A 86 0.82 0.65 -13.69
C ASN A 86 -0.23 1.28 -14.62
N GLU A 87 -0.39 0.76 -15.83
CA GLU A 87 -1.41 1.23 -16.78
C GLU A 87 -2.82 1.01 -16.25
N ALA A 88 -3.12 -0.21 -15.76
CA ALA A 88 -4.42 -0.50 -15.15
C ALA A 88 -4.69 0.36 -13.90
N TYR A 89 -3.66 0.62 -13.08
CA TYR A 89 -3.80 1.49 -11.91
C TYR A 89 -4.17 2.92 -12.32
N ARG A 90 -3.54 3.47 -13.36
CA ARG A 90 -3.79 4.84 -13.84
C ARG A 90 -5.23 5.05 -14.33
N SER A 91 -5.94 3.99 -14.72
CA SER A 91 -7.34 4.08 -15.14
C SER A 91 -8.33 3.92 -13.97
N THR A 92 -7.87 3.62 -12.75
CA THR A 92 -8.75 3.53 -11.58
C THR A 92 -9.31 4.90 -11.21
N ALA A 93 -10.55 4.91 -10.70
CA ALA A 93 -11.15 6.14 -10.17
C ALA A 93 -10.31 6.77 -9.05
N TRP A 94 -9.65 5.94 -8.24
CA TRP A 94 -8.73 6.40 -7.20
C TRP A 94 -7.54 7.16 -7.77
N ALA A 95 -6.84 6.58 -8.77
CA ALA A 95 -5.70 7.24 -9.39
C ALA A 95 -6.12 8.57 -10.05
N LEU A 96 -7.24 8.59 -10.76
CA LEU A 96 -7.77 9.81 -11.37
C LEU A 96 -8.11 10.89 -10.33
N ALA A 97 -8.77 10.52 -9.23
CA ALA A 97 -9.15 11.44 -8.16
C ALA A 97 -7.95 12.00 -7.38
N THR A 98 -6.86 11.25 -7.29
CA THR A 98 -5.65 11.62 -6.53
C THR A 98 -4.54 12.23 -7.40
N GLY A 99 -4.80 12.47 -8.68
CA GLY A 99 -3.82 13.04 -9.62
C GLY A 99 -2.71 12.08 -10.03
N ALA A 100 -2.84 10.79 -9.70
CA ALA A 100 -1.94 9.72 -10.16
C ALA A 100 -2.39 9.10 -11.50
N GLY A 101 -3.59 9.43 -11.98
CA GLY A 101 -4.14 8.97 -13.24
C GLY A 101 -3.78 9.89 -14.41
N GLY A 102 -3.24 9.30 -15.47
CA GLY A 102 -3.13 9.89 -16.82
C GLY A 102 -2.14 11.05 -17.05
N GLN A 103 -1.02 10.73 -17.70
CA GLN A 103 -0.74 11.25 -19.05
C GLN A 103 -0.78 10.08 -20.02
#